data_AF-M0CGS9-F1
#
_entry.id   AF-M0CGS9-F1
#
_cell.length_a   1.000
_cell.length_b   1.000
_cell.length_c   1.000
_cell.angle_alpha   90.00
_cell.angle_beta   90.00
_cell.angle_gamma   90.00
#
_symmetry.space_group_name_H-M   'P 1'
#
loop_
_entity.id
_entity.type
_entity.pdbx_description
1 polymer ?
#
loop_
_entity_poly.entity_id
_entity_poly.type
_entity_poly.pdbx_seq_one_letter_code
_entity_poly.pdbx_strand_id
1 'polypeptide(L)' 'MRPNIDISHTLNGRVKDYAEQEDKSLEEAYREVIEAGLEAAEHPDEA' A
#
# COMPACT_ATOMS: atom_id res chain seq x y z
N MET A 1 3.37 10.35 10.07
CA MET A 1 1.97 10.74 10.36
C MET A 1 1.19 9.44 10.59
N ARG A 2 0.34 9.30 11.61
CA ARG A 2 -0.34 8.01 11.90
C ARG A 2 -1.83 8.09 11.54
N PRO A 3 -2.25 7.64 10.35
CA PRO A 3 -3.64 7.25 10.17
C PRO A 3 -3.87 5.93 10.95
N ASN A 4 -4.91 5.89 11.78
CA ASN A 4 -5.28 4.75 12.61
C ASN A 4 -6.18 3.81 11.80
N ILE A 5 -5.60 3.18 10.77
CA ILE A 5 -6.32 2.33 9.83
C ILE A 5 -6.22 0.89 10.31
N ASP A 6 -7.36 0.28 10.61
CA ASP A 6 -7.42 -1.16 10.84
C ASP A 6 -7.44 -1.87 9.48
N ILE A 7 -6.48 -2.77 9.26
CA ILE A 7 -6.33 -3.53 8.03
C ILE A 7 -6.26 -5.01 8.37
N SER A 8 -6.83 -5.84 7.50
CA SER A 8 -6.77 -7.28 7.70
C SER A 8 -5.32 -7.78 7.79
N HIS A 9 -5.10 -8.81 8.60
CA HIS A 9 -3.78 -9.44 8.74
C HIS A 9 -3.22 -9.91 7.39
N THR A 10 -4.09 -10.40 6.51
CA THR A 10 -3.76 -10.83 5.15
C THR A 10 -3.23 -9.67 4.29
N LEU A 11 -3.88 -8.50 4.33
CA LEU A 11 -3.40 -7.34 3.58
C LEU A 11 -2.05 -6.85 4.12
N ASN A 12 -1.90 -6.81 5.44
CA ASN A 12 -0.61 -6.47 6.06
C ASN A 12 0.50 -7.46 5.70
N GLY A 13 0.20 -8.76 5.60
CA GLY A 13 1.15 -9.76 5.11
C GLY A 13 1.60 -9.44 3.68
N ARG A 14 0.66 -9.19 2.77
CA ARG A 14 0.97 -8.86 1.37
C ARG A 14 1.83 -7.60 1.23
N VAL A 15 1.57 -6.56 2.02
CA VAL A 15 2.38 -5.33 1.99
C VAL A 15 3.79 -5.57 2.54
N LYS A 16 3.95 -6.45 3.55
CA LYS A 16 5.27 -6.87 4.02
C LYS A 16 6.04 -7.65 2.97
N ASP A 17 5.39 -8.62 2.32
CA ASP A 17 6.03 -9.40 1.26
C ASP A 17 6.49 -8.49 0.12
N TYR A 18 5.69 -7.48 -0.24
CA TYR A 18 6.08 -6.45 -1.22
C TYR A 18 7.27 -5.61 -0.75
N ALA A 19 7.26 -5.14 0.50
CA ALA A 19 8.36 -4.36 1.08
C ALA A 19 9.69 -5.14 1.06
N GLU A 20 9.65 -6.44 1.40
CA GLU A 20 10.83 -7.31 1.39
C GLU A 20 11.35 -7.57 -0.03
N GLN A 21 10.46 -7.77 -1.01
CA GLN A 21 10.84 -7.98 -2.41
C GLN A 21 11.51 -6.76 -3.04
N GLU A 22 11.05 -5.57 -2.69
CA GLU A 22 11.51 -4.30 -3.26
C GLU A 22 12.62 -3.63 -2.42
N ASP A 23 13.08 -4.26 -1.34
CA ASP A 23 14.05 -3.70 -0.37
C ASP A 23 13.63 -2.32 0.17
N LYS A 24 12.34 -2.19 0.53
CA LYS A 24 11.73 -0.95 1.03
C LYS A 24 11.34 -1.07 2.49
N SER A 25 11.26 0.07 3.17
CA SER A 25 10.63 0.08 4.50
C SER A 25 9.13 -0.21 4.38
N LEU A 26 8.55 -0.78 5.44
CA LEU A 26 7.12 -1.05 5.49
C LEU A 26 6.28 0.23 5.34
N GLU A 27 6.78 1.37 5.82
CA GLU A 27 6.12 2.66 5.65
C GLU A 27 6.07 3.10 4.19
N GLU A 28 7.18 2.97 3.46
CA GLU A 28 7.25 3.29 2.02
C GLU A 28 6.35 2.38 1.21
N ALA A 29 6.36 1.08 1.52
CA ALA A 29 5.47 0.11 0.89
C ALA A 29 3.98 0.47 1.09
N TYR A 30 3.57 0.82 2.32
CA TYR A 30 2.19 1.26 2.57
C TYR A 30 1.86 2.53 1.80
N ARG A 31 2.78 3.50 1.77
CA ARG A 31 2.57 4.77 1.09
C ARG A 31 2.35 4.55 -0.40
N GLU A 32 3.24 3.81 -1.06
CA GLU A 32 3.14 3.52 -2.49
C GLU A 32 1.84 2.78 -2.83
N VAL A 33 1.49 1.75 -2.06
CA VAL A 33 0.26 0.97 -2.30
C VAL A 33 -0.99 1.84 -2.14
N ILE A 34 -1.02 2.73 -1.15
CA ILE A 34 -2.15 3.62 -0.92
C ILE A 34 -2.23 4.70 -2.02
N GLU A 35 -1.11 5.32 -2.38
CA GLU A 35 -1.05 6.35 -3.41
C GLU A 35 -1.44 5.78 -4.78
N ALA A 36 -0.89 4.63 -5.17
CA ALA A 36 -1.27 3.95 -6.41
C ALA A 36 -2.74 3.52 -6.42
N GLY A 37 -3.25 3.05 -5.28
CA GLY A 37 -4.67 2.72 -5.13
C GLY A 37 -5.60 3.94 -5.21
N LEU A 38 -5.16 5.09 -4.70
CA LEU A 38 -5.90 6.34 -4.78
C LEU A 38 -5.92 6.86 -6.22
N GLU A 39 -4.78 6.89 -6.89
CA GLU A 39 -4.66 7.30 -8.30
C GLU A 39 -5.59 6.46 -9.19
N ALA A 40 -5.58 5.14 -9.03
CA ALA A 40 -6.45 4.23 -9.79
C ALA A 40 -7.94 4.44 -9.48
N ALA A 41 -8.28 4.87 -8.27
CA ALA A 41 -9.66 5.18 -7.88
C ALA A 41 -10.13 6.54 -8.41
N GLU A 42 -9.23 7.51 -8.52
CA GLU A 42 -9.50 8.84 -9.09
C GLU A 42 -9.57 8.81 -10.62
N HIS A 43 -8.80 7.92 -11.25
CA HIS A 43 -8.68 7.76 -12.70
C HIS A 43 -9.09 6.35 -13.17
N PRO A 44 -10.35 5.92 -12.96
CA PRO A 44 -10.77 4.54 -13.18
C PRO A 44 -10.76 4.09 -14.66
N ASP A 45 -10.72 5.03 -15.61
CA ASP A 45 -10.74 4.76 -17.05
C ASP A 45 -9.33 4.83 -17.70
N GLU A 46 -8.27 5.12 -16.94
CA GLU A 46 -6.89 5.30 -17.43
C GLU A 46 -5.98 4.10 -17.12
N ALA A 47 -6.56 2.98 -16.67
CA ALA A 47 -5.86 1.74 -16.28
C ALA A 47 -5.60 0.76 -17.44
#